data_AF-R2XAJ7-F1
#
_entry.id   AF-R2XAJ7-F1
#
_cell.length_a   1.000
_cell.length_b   1.000
_cell.length_c   1.000
_cell.angle_alpha   90.00
_cell.angle_beta   90.00
_cell.angle_gamma   90.00
#
_symmetry.space_group_name_H-M   'P 1'
#
loop_
_entity.id
_entity.type
_entity.pdbx_description
1 polymer ?
#
loop_
_entity_poly.entity_id
_entity_poly.type
_entity_poly.pdbx_seq_one_letter_code
_entity_poly.pdbx_strand_id
1 'polypeptide(L)'
;GEHLYTQNGNEIPFVVRAGWRNEGTAWEAPSKGTPVYRMFNPNRGGDHHYTVNTNEVNMLKSKGWRYEGESWKSGGSTPVYRLYNPNARSGAHHFTTLASEKNNLVSKGWRYEGVAFYSGKDQAPTPPKPTEPTKPKEPTIVSGSVGNTGKVFNTNMEASTYGEDECLKEGSPYSRYVVITIFYSDGSKKYSVSLYAE
;
A
#
# COMPACT_ATOMS: atom_id res chain seq x y z
N GLY A 1 9.20 -17.46 -2.73
CA GLY A 1 8.23 -18.53 -3.02
C GLY A 1 6.93 -18.18 -2.33
N GLU A 2 5.94 -19.05 -2.44
CA GLU A 2 4.73 -18.96 -1.61
C GLU A 2 5.08 -19.24 -0.15
N HIS A 3 4.34 -18.64 0.78
CA HIS A 3 4.46 -18.91 2.22
C HIS A 3 3.08 -19.25 2.78
N LEU A 4 3.05 -20.21 3.70
CA LEU A 4 1.89 -20.53 4.52
C LEU A 4 2.20 -20.15 5.96
N TYR A 5 1.35 -19.32 6.54
CA TYR A 5 1.42 -18.94 7.95
C TYR A 5 0.28 -19.61 8.72
N THR A 6 0.61 -20.27 9.82
CA THR A 6 -0.37 -21.00 10.61
C THR A 6 -0.04 -21.00 12.10
N GLN A 7 -1.06 -20.83 12.93
CA GLN A 7 -0.98 -21.12 14.36
C GLN A 7 -1.33 -22.58 14.67
N ASN A 8 -1.89 -23.31 13.71
CA ASN A 8 -2.26 -24.69 13.90
C ASN A 8 -1.03 -25.59 13.74
N GLY A 9 -0.39 -25.96 14.85
CA GLY A 9 0.76 -26.87 14.85
C GLY A 9 0.49 -28.22 14.16
N ASN A 10 -0.78 -28.64 14.08
CA ASN A 10 -1.15 -29.88 13.38
C ASN A 10 -1.06 -29.73 11.86
N GLU A 11 -1.13 -28.52 11.28
CA GLU A 11 -1.01 -28.29 9.83
C GLU A 11 0.44 -28.47 9.34
N ILE A 12 1.41 -28.12 10.19
CA ILE A 12 2.85 -28.15 9.88
C ILE A 12 3.32 -29.50 9.34
N PRO A 13 3.10 -30.66 10.03
CA PRO A 13 3.58 -31.95 9.53
C PRO A 13 2.96 -32.36 8.17
N PHE A 14 1.70 -31.99 7.89
CA PHE A 14 1.07 -32.30 6.60
C PHE A 14 1.68 -31.48 5.47
N VAL A 15 1.92 -30.19 5.71
CA VAL A 15 2.47 -29.25 4.72
C VAL A 15 3.94 -29.57 4.44
N VAL A 16 4.72 -29.89 5.48
CA VAL A 16 6.10 -30.36 5.33
C VAL A 16 6.17 -31.68 4.54
N ARG A 17 5.27 -32.63 4.83
CA ARG A 17 5.19 -33.90 4.06
C ARG A 17 4.79 -33.67 2.60
N ALA A 18 4.07 -32.59 2.31
CA ALA A 18 3.73 -32.17 0.94
C ALA A 18 4.88 -31.40 0.24
N GLY A 19 6.05 -31.30 0.84
CA GLY A 19 7.26 -30.74 0.23
C GLY A 19 7.59 -29.29 0.61
N TRP A 20 6.83 -28.69 1.52
CA TRP A 20 7.13 -27.34 2.02
C TRP A 20 8.26 -27.35 3.04
N ARG A 21 9.03 -26.26 3.10
CA ARG A 21 10.06 -26.06 4.11
C ARG A 21 9.47 -25.36 5.33
N ASN A 22 9.70 -25.92 6.52
CA ASN A 22 9.42 -25.21 7.76
C ASN A 22 10.51 -24.15 8.01
N GLU A 23 10.14 -22.88 7.98
CA GLU A 23 11.03 -21.74 8.21
C GLU A 23 11.03 -21.25 9.67
N GLY A 24 10.27 -21.92 10.54
CA GLY A 24 10.16 -21.59 11.96
C GLY A 24 9.12 -20.53 12.26
N THR A 25 9.29 -19.84 13.38
CA THR A 25 8.35 -18.82 13.85
C THR A 25 8.55 -17.50 13.12
N ALA A 26 7.54 -17.06 12.37
CA ALA A 26 7.56 -15.77 11.68
C ALA A 26 7.28 -14.57 12.62
N TRP A 27 6.34 -14.73 13.57
CA TRP A 27 6.04 -13.77 14.63
C TRP A 27 5.25 -14.43 15.76
N GLU A 28 5.20 -13.75 16.91
CA GLU A 28 4.29 -14.09 18.00
C GLU A 28 2.94 -13.41 17.77
N ALA A 29 1.84 -14.15 17.86
CA ALA A 29 0.50 -13.59 17.75
C ALA A 29 -0.11 -13.37 19.15
N PRO A 30 -0.70 -12.19 19.43
CA PRO A 30 -1.34 -11.88 20.70
C PRO A 30 -2.61 -12.72 20.94
N SER A 31 -3.05 -12.79 22.19
CA SER A 31 -4.29 -13.47 22.57
C SER A 31 -5.55 -12.61 22.33
N LYS A 32 -5.37 -11.28 22.21
CA LYS A 32 -6.45 -10.31 21.99
C LYS A 32 -6.15 -9.37 20.83
N GLY A 33 -7.20 -8.81 20.24
CA GLY A 33 -7.12 -7.80 19.19
C GLY A 33 -8.01 -8.11 17.99
N THR A 34 -7.71 -7.48 16.85
CA THR A 34 -8.50 -7.61 15.62
C THR A 34 -8.20 -8.94 14.95
N PRO A 35 -9.20 -9.75 14.55
CA PRO A 35 -8.93 -11.01 13.86
C PRO A 35 -8.21 -10.80 12.52
N VAL A 36 -7.23 -11.66 12.25
CA VAL A 36 -6.60 -11.82 10.92
C VAL A 36 -7.25 -13.03 10.26
N TYR A 37 -7.88 -12.79 9.12
CA TYR A 37 -8.61 -13.77 8.33
C TYR A 37 -7.71 -14.42 7.29
N ARG A 38 -7.87 -15.74 7.08
CA ARG A 38 -7.18 -16.49 6.02
C ARG A 38 -8.13 -16.80 4.88
N MET A 39 -7.68 -16.48 3.67
CA MET A 39 -8.36 -16.75 2.41
C MET A 39 -7.50 -17.71 1.59
N PHE A 40 -8.12 -18.76 1.06
CA PHE A 40 -7.46 -19.75 0.20
C PHE A 40 -7.96 -19.62 -1.24
N ASN A 41 -7.03 -19.51 -2.18
CA ASN A 41 -7.32 -19.58 -3.61
C ASN A 41 -7.10 -21.02 -4.10
N PRO A 42 -8.16 -21.77 -4.47
CA PRO A 42 -7.99 -23.15 -4.96
C PRO A 42 -7.35 -23.22 -6.36
N ASN A 43 -7.18 -22.08 -7.05
CA ASN A 43 -6.64 -22.05 -8.40
C ASN A 43 -5.11 -22.14 -8.43
N ARG A 44 -4.56 -22.66 -9.53
CA ARG A 44 -3.13 -22.58 -9.92
C ARG A 44 -2.11 -22.98 -8.85
N GLY A 45 -2.41 -23.97 -8.02
CA GLY A 45 -1.46 -24.55 -7.07
C GLY A 45 -1.69 -24.18 -5.61
N GLY A 46 -2.68 -23.33 -5.31
CA GLY A 46 -3.10 -23.02 -3.95
C GLY A 46 -2.34 -21.85 -3.35
N ASP A 47 -2.99 -20.67 -3.25
CA ASP A 47 -2.41 -19.49 -2.59
C ASP A 47 -3.18 -19.16 -1.32
N HIS A 48 -2.49 -18.60 -0.33
CA HIS A 48 -3.12 -18.08 0.90
C HIS A 48 -2.93 -16.58 1.01
N HIS A 49 -3.96 -15.89 1.49
CA HIS A 49 -3.95 -14.47 1.78
C HIS A 49 -4.43 -14.20 3.19
N TYR A 50 -3.79 -13.23 3.85
CA TYR A 50 -4.05 -12.87 5.24
C TYR A 50 -4.41 -11.40 5.34
N THR A 51 -5.52 -11.10 6.00
CA THR A 51 -6.02 -9.73 6.10
C THR A 51 -6.89 -9.48 7.31
N VAL A 52 -6.83 -8.27 7.86
CA VAL A 52 -7.80 -7.76 8.84
C VAL A 52 -9.00 -7.08 8.16
N ASN A 53 -8.92 -6.83 6.84
CA ASN A 53 -9.92 -6.07 6.11
C ASN A 53 -11.04 -6.98 5.59
N THR A 54 -12.23 -6.85 6.17
CA THR A 54 -13.42 -7.63 5.77
C THR A 54 -13.89 -7.31 4.35
N ASN A 55 -13.62 -6.11 3.81
CA ASN A 55 -13.92 -5.81 2.41
C ASN A 55 -13.01 -6.60 1.45
N GLU A 56 -11.74 -6.79 1.82
CA GLU A 56 -10.82 -7.63 1.04
C GLU A 56 -11.27 -9.10 1.08
N VAL A 57 -11.70 -9.60 2.24
CA VAL A 57 -12.34 -10.93 2.37
C VAL A 57 -13.54 -11.07 1.44
N ASN A 58 -14.48 -10.12 1.46
CA ASN A 58 -15.70 -10.18 0.64
C ASN A 58 -15.38 -10.11 -0.87
N MET A 59 -14.43 -9.26 -1.26
CA MET A 59 -13.95 -9.19 -2.64
C MET A 59 -13.28 -10.49 -3.09
N LEU A 60 -12.50 -11.14 -2.22
CA LEU A 60 -11.85 -12.42 -2.57
C LEU A 60 -12.88 -13.55 -2.66
N LYS A 61 -13.89 -13.58 -1.77
CA LYS A 61 -15.03 -14.51 -1.88
C LYS A 61 -15.76 -14.37 -3.21
N SER A 62 -16.05 -13.14 -3.66
CA SER A 62 -16.73 -12.93 -4.95
C SER A 62 -15.88 -13.35 -6.16
N LYS A 63 -14.55 -13.45 -5.98
CA LYS A 63 -13.60 -13.99 -6.96
C LYS A 63 -13.35 -15.50 -6.80
N GLY A 64 -14.14 -16.19 -5.99
CA GLY A 64 -14.07 -17.65 -5.82
C GLY A 64 -13.04 -18.15 -4.81
N TRP A 65 -12.45 -17.26 -3.99
CA TRP A 65 -11.57 -17.69 -2.89
C TRP A 65 -12.40 -18.24 -1.73
N ARG A 66 -11.88 -19.27 -1.06
CA ARG A 66 -12.47 -19.87 0.13
C ARG A 66 -12.05 -19.10 1.37
N TYR A 67 -13.02 -18.70 2.20
CA TYR A 67 -12.74 -18.21 3.54
C TYR A 67 -12.47 -19.38 4.48
N GLU A 68 -11.32 -19.36 5.16
CA GLU A 68 -10.87 -20.43 6.04
C GLU A 68 -10.99 -20.10 7.53
N GLY A 69 -11.50 -18.91 7.85
CA GLY A 69 -11.71 -18.48 9.23
C GLY A 69 -10.64 -17.51 9.74
N GLU A 70 -10.69 -17.28 11.05
CA GLU A 70 -9.66 -16.53 11.77
C GLU A 70 -8.43 -17.40 11.97
N SER A 71 -7.25 -16.87 11.61
CA SER A 71 -5.98 -17.58 11.84
C SER A 71 -5.29 -17.16 13.13
N TRP A 72 -5.35 -15.88 13.49
CA TRP A 72 -4.83 -15.32 14.74
C TRP A 72 -5.40 -13.93 15.01
N LYS A 73 -5.02 -13.31 16.14
CA LYS A 73 -5.34 -11.90 16.43
C LYS A 73 -4.18 -10.98 16.06
N SER A 74 -4.52 -9.81 15.54
CA SER A 74 -3.64 -8.67 15.33
C SER A 74 -3.66 -7.78 16.56
N GLY A 75 -2.49 -7.46 17.11
CA GLY A 75 -2.30 -6.65 18.31
C GLY A 75 -0.83 -6.55 18.68
N GLY A 76 -0.52 -5.98 19.85
CA GLY A 76 0.86 -5.64 20.19
C GLY A 76 1.38 -4.45 19.38
N SER A 77 2.71 -4.31 19.31
CA SER A 77 3.38 -3.14 18.71
C SER A 77 4.35 -3.48 17.58
N THR A 78 4.50 -4.75 17.22
CA THR A 78 5.41 -5.17 16.13
C THR A 78 4.66 -5.24 14.81
N PRO A 79 4.93 -4.36 13.83
CA PRO A 79 4.23 -4.40 12.55
C PRO A 79 4.62 -5.63 11.72
N VAL A 80 3.65 -6.21 11.02
CA VAL A 80 3.88 -7.21 9.97
C VAL A 80 3.61 -6.54 8.62
N TYR A 81 4.67 -6.40 7.84
CA TYR A 81 4.67 -5.79 6.51
C TYR A 81 4.16 -6.77 5.47
N ARG A 82 3.27 -6.32 4.58
CA ARG A 82 2.80 -7.08 3.41
C ARG A 82 3.47 -6.58 2.15
N LEU A 83 3.96 -7.52 1.35
CA LEU A 83 4.54 -7.24 0.04
C LEU A 83 3.88 -8.12 -1.01
N TYR A 84 3.64 -7.55 -2.19
CA TYR A 84 3.09 -8.24 -3.35
C TYR A 84 4.15 -8.37 -4.44
N ASN A 85 4.30 -9.56 -5.01
CA ASN A 85 5.14 -9.82 -6.17
C ASN A 85 4.29 -9.84 -7.45
N PRO A 86 4.30 -8.77 -8.26
CA PRO A 86 3.56 -8.74 -9.53
C PRO A 86 4.15 -9.70 -10.58
N ASN A 87 5.40 -10.15 -10.40
CA ASN A 87 6.09 -11.01 -11.35
C ASN A 87 5.90 -12.51 -11.05
N ALA A 88 5.20 -12.86 -9.97
CA ALA A 88 4.87 -14.23 -9.66
C ALA A 88 3.69 -14.73 -10.53
N ARG A 89 3.70 -16.01 -10.89
CA ARG A 89 2.74 -16.62 -11.85
C ARG A 89 1.27 -16.53 -11.42
N SER A 90 1.01 -16.46 -10.10
CA SER A 90 -0.31 -16.24 -9.49
C SER A 90 -0.40 -14.92 -8.71
N GLY A 91 0.69 -14.15 -8.63
CA GLY A 91 0.85 -13.07 -7.65
C GLY A 91 1.11 -13.62 -6.26
N ALA A 92 2.31 -13.41 -5.72
CA ALA A 92 2.71 -13.94 -4.42
C ALA A 92 2.67 -12.83 -3.36
N HIS A 93 2.18 -13.14 -2.15
CA HIS A 93 2.30 -12.23 -1.01
C HIS A 93 3.38 -12.72 -0.03
N HIS A 94 4.14 -11.77 0.51
CA HIS A 94 5.10 -12.02 1.60
C HIS A 94 4.73 -11.20 2.83
N PHE A 95 4.85 -11.80 4.01
CA PHE A 95 4.55 -11.18 5.29
C PHE A 95 5.77 -11.26 6.19
N THR A 96 6.24 -10.12 6.70
CA THR A 96 7.47 -10.10 7.51
C THR A 96 7.46 -9.01 8.57
N THR A 97 8.04 -9.31 9.72
CA THR A 97 8.35 -8.30 10.77
C THR A 97 9.66 -7.57 10.47
N LEU A 98 10.48 -8.08 9.57
CA LEU A 98 11.82 -7.55 9.30
C LEU A 98 11.77 -6.44 8.25
N ALA A 99 12.04 -5.21 8.68
CA ALA A 99 12.15 -4.06 7.78
C ALA A 99 13.25 -4.23 6.73
N SER A 100 14.35 -4.93 7.07
CA SER A 100 15.44 -5.25 6.14
C SER A 100 15.01 -6.19 5.02
N GLU A 101 14.23 -7.23 5.33
CA GLU A 101 13.69 -8.15 4.34
C GLU A 101 12.70 -7.44 3.41
N LYS A 102 11.78 -6.66 3.97
CA LYS A 102 10.88 -5.80 3.20
C LYS A 102 11.66 -4.91 2.22
N ASN A 103 12.68 -4.21 2.70
CA ASN A 103 13.48 -3.30 1.86
C ASN A 103 14.23 -4.04 0.75
N ASN A 104 14.79 -5.23 1.05
CA ASN A 104 15.45 -6.09 0.07
C ASN A 104 14.47 -6.54 -1.03
N LEU A 105 13.27 -7.00 -0.66
CA LEU A 105 12.24 -7.41 -1.61
C LEU A 105 11.76 -6.24 -2.49
N VAL A 106 11.58 -5.05 -1.89
CA VAL A 106 11.26 -3.83 -2.65
C VAL A 106 12.34 -3.51 -3.68
N SER A 107 13.62 -3.60 -3.30
CA SER A 107 14.73 -3.40 -4.26
C SER A 107 14.75 -4.42 -5.41
N LYS A 108 14.12 -5.58 -5.22
CA LYS A 108 13.93 -6.63 -6.22
C LYS A 108 12.62 -6.51 -7.00
N GLY A 109 11.92 -5.38 -6.88
CA GLY A 109 10.71 -5.07 -7.65
C GLY A 109 9.41 -5.56 -7.02
N TRP A 110 9.41 -5.99 -5.76
CA TRP A 110 8.17 -6.26 -5.03
C TRP A 110 7.50 -4.95 -4.62
N ARG A 111 6.17 -4.94 -4.62
CA ARG A 111 5.37 -3.80 -4.17
C ARG A 111 5.15 -3.92 -2.66
N TYR A 112 5.60 -2.92 -1.90
CA TYR A 112 5.20 -2.77 -0.50
C TYR A 112 3.75 -2.28 -0.43
N GLU A 113 2.91 -3.00 0.31
CA GLU A 113 1.47 -2.71 0.44
C GLU A 113 1.08 -2.11 1.79
N GLY A 114 2.04 -1.94 2.70
CA GLY A 114 1.80 -1.39 4.03
C GLY A 114 1.95 -2.42 5.15
N VAL A 115 1.52 -2.01 6.35
CA VAL A 115 1.38 -2.89 7.51
C VAL A 115 0.04 -3.63 7.36
N ALA A 116 0.07 -4.95 7.23
CA ALA A 116 -1.16 -5.73 7.13
C ALA A 116 -1.82 -5.95 8.49
N PHE A 117 -1.03 -6.13 9.54
CA PHE A 117 -1.47 -6.30 10.92
C PHE A 117 -0.30 -6.08 11.88
N TYR A 118 -0.59 -6.09 13.19
CA TYR A 118 0.41 -6.03 14.27
C TYR A 118 0.53 -7.38 14.97
N SER A 119 1.71 -7.64 15.52
CA SER A 119 2.10 -8.84 16.23
C SER A 119 2.86 -8.49 17.52
N GLY A 120 3.18 -9.51 18.31
CA GLY A 120 3.89 -9.42 19.59
C GLY A 120 3.02 -9.87 20.77
N LYS A 121 3.66 -9.99 21.94
CA LYS A 121 2.99 -10.38 23.19
C LYS A 121 1.86 -9.41 23.56
N ASP A 122 0.93 -9.92 24.36
CA ASP A 122 -0.09 -9.12 25.03
C ASP A 122 0.59 -8.02 25.87
N GLN A 123 0.69 -6.81 25.32
CA GLN A 123 1.05 -5.65 26.13
C GLN A 123 -0.22 -5.20 26.87
N ALA A 124 -0.12 -4.98 28.18
CA ALA A 124 -1.03 -4.05 28.84
C ALA A 124 -0.96 -2.72 28.07
N PRO A 125 -2.07 -1.99 27.88
CA PRO A 125 -2.08 -0.80 27.04
C PRO A 125 -1.13 0.24 27.63
N THR A 126 0.10 0.29 27.13
CA THR A 126 0.94 1.47 27.25
C THR A 126 0.36 2.48 26.27
N PRO A 127 -0.03 3.69 26.74
CA PRO A 127 -0.40 4.76 25.83
C PRO A 127 0.67 4.88 24.74
N PRO A 128 0.30 4.96 23.46
CA PRO A 128 1.28 5.06 22.40
C PRO A 128 2.17 6.27 22.68
N LYS A 129 3.48 6.02 22.87
CA LYS A 129 4.48 7.07 22.77
C LYS A 129 4.28 7.70 21.38
N PRO A 130 4.09 9.03 21.26
CA PRO A 130 3.94 9.67 19.96
C PRO A 130 5.10 9.24 19.06
N THR A 131 4.80 8.42 18.06
CA THR A 131 5.73 8.20 16.95
C THR A 131 5.74 9.52 16.20
N GLU A 132 6.89 10.16 16.16
CA GLU A 132 7.11 11.31 15.28
C GLU A 132 6.67 10.88 13.86
N PRO A 133 5.70 11.59 13.25
CA PRO A 133 5.22 11.22 11.92
C PRO A 133 6.41 11.22 10.97
N THR A 134 6.66 10.09 10.30
CA THR A 134 7.58 10.10 9.17
C THR A 134 7.08 11.17 8.21
N LYS A 135 7.86 12.23 8.02
CA LYS A 135 7.53 13.34 7.12
C LYS A 135 6.97 12.75 5.82
N PRO A 136 5.72 13.08 5.41
CA PRO A 136 5.15 12.55 4.18
C PRO A 136 6.14 12.81 3.05
N LYS A 137 6.54 11.75 2.35
CA LYS A 137 7.32 11.91 1.13
C LYS A 137 6.44 12.67 0.16
N GLU A 138 6.85 13.88 -0.24
CA GLU A 138 6.09 14.69 -1.18
C GLU A 138 5.80 13.88 -2.45
N PRO A 139 4.57 13.92 -2.97
CA PRO A 139 4.23 13.21 -4.19
C PRO A 139 5.05 13.78 -5.35
N THR A 140 5.62 12.89 -6.17
CA THR A 140 6.41 13.28 -7.34
C THR A 140 5.55 13.36 -8.59
N ILE A 141 5.89 14.24 -9.53
CA ILE A 141 5.21 14.33 -10.83
C ILE A 141 5.49 13.05 -11.64
N VAL A 142 4.44 12.38 -12.11
CA VAL A 142 4.54 11.21 -13.00
C VAL A 142 4.19 11.56 -14.45
N SER A 143 3.44 12.64 -14.70
CA SER A 143 3.14 13.15 -16.04
C SER A 143 2.72 14.62 -15.99
N GLY A 144 3.04 15.36 -17.05
CA GLY A 144 2.95 16.82 -17.11
C GLY A 144 4.17 17.51 -16.48
N SER A 145 4.09 18.83 -16.36
CA SER A 145 5.13 19.66 -15.72
C SER A 145 4.50 20.88 -15.07
N VAL A 146 5.19 21.46 -14.09
CA VAL A 146 4.83 22.80 -13.60
C VAL A 146 5.15 23.81 -14.71
N GLY A 147 4.18 24.65 -15.07
CA GLY A 147 4.33 25.69 -16.07
C GLY A 147 5.23 26.84 -15.63
N ASN A 148 5.52 27.77 -16.54
CA ASN A 148 6.49 28.86 -16.28
C ASN A 148 6.06 29.83 -15.16
N THR A 149 4.81 29.79 -14.72
CA THR A 149 4.32 30.57 -13.57
C THR A 149 4.74 29.97 -12.22
N GLY A 150 5.15 28.69 -12.19
CA GLY A 150 5.44 27.96 -10.97
C GLY A 150 4.20 27.61 -10.13
N LYS A 151 2.99 28.04 -10.52
CA LYS A 151 1.76 27.84 -9.75
C LYS A 151 1.13 26.48 -10.00
N VAL A 152 0.58 25.87 -8.95
CA VAL A 152 -0.15 24.60 -9.01
C VAL A 152 -1.50 24.77 -8.33
N PHE A 153 -2.57 24.31 -8.99
CA PHE A 153 -3.97 24.46 -8.61
C PHE A 153 -4.63 23.10 -8.46
N ASN A 154 -5.70 23.03 -7.65
CA ASN A 154 -6.43 21.79 -7.41
C ASN A 154 -7.42 21.49 -8.53
N THR A 155 -7.95 22.53 -9.17
CA THR A 155 -8.95 22.39 -10.23
C THR A 155 -8.50 23.08 -11.52
N ASN A 156 -9.03 22.61 -12.64
CA ASN A 156 -8.82 23.25 -13.94
C ASN A 156 -9.38 24.68 -13.93
N MET A 157 -10.50 24.89 -13.23
CA MET A 157 -11.17 26.19 -13.14
C MET A 157 -10.29 27.22 -12.45
N GLU A 158 -9.69 26.89 -11.30
CA GLU A 158 -8.74 27.77 -10.60
C GLU A 158 -7.53 28.14 -11.48
N ALA A 159 -6.97 27.17 -12.20
CA ALA A 159 -5.86 27.41 -13.10
C ALA A 159 -6.26 28.31 -14.29
N SER A 160 -7.43 28.07 -14.89
CA SER A 160 -7.95 28.90 -15.98
C SER A 160 -8.22 30.32 -15.53
N THR A 161 -8.88 30.52 -14.38
CA THR A 161 -9.15 31.85 -13.82
C THR A 161 -7.85 32.61 -13.56
N TYR A 162 -6.85 31.97 -12.95
CA TYR A 162 -5.54 32.60 -12.75
C TYR A 162 -4.88 33.00 -14.08
N GLY A 163 -4.89 32.11 -15.09
CA GLY A 163 -4.30 32.41 -16.39
C GLY A 163 -5.01 33.56 -17.11
N GLU A 164 -6.33 33.63 -17.01
CA GLU A 164 -7.15 34.71 -17.59
C GLU A 164 -6.90 36.04 -16.89
N ASP A 165 -6.91 36.06 -15.55
CA ASP A 165 -6.65 37.27 -14.76
C ASP A 165 -5.25 37.86 -15.06
N GLU A 166 -4.23 37.01 -15.19
CA GLU A 166 -2.87 37.47 -15.52
C GLU A 166 -2.78 38.04 -16.94
N CYS A 167 -3.54 37.52 -17.90
CA CYS A 167 -3.59 38.10 -19.26
C CYS A 167 -4.41 39.39 -19.33
N LEU A 168 -5.47 39.52 -18.53
CA LEU A 168 -6.39 40.69 -18.56
C LEU A 168 -5.93 41.86 -17.69
N LYS A 169 -4.93 41.65 -16.84
CA LYS A 169 -4.41 42.69 -15.95
C LYS A 169 -3.91 43.89 -16.74
N GLU A 170 -4.27 45.09 -16.30
CA GLU A 170 -3.82 46.34 -16.92
C GLU A 170 -2.28 46.39 -16.96
N GLY A 171 -1.73 46.60 -18.16
CA GLY A 171 -0.28 46.58 -18.39
C GLY A 171 0.36 45.18 -18.40
N SER A 172 -0.42 44.10 -18.49
CA SER A 172 0.13 42.75 -18.59
C SER A 172 0.96 42.56 -19.87
N PRO A 173 2.14 41.94 -19.78
CA PRO A 173 2.94 41.57 -20.94
C PRO A 173 2.46 40.26 -21.60
N TYR A 174 1.44 39.59 -21.06
CA TYR A 174 0.97 38.27 -21.50
C TYR A 174 -0.35 38.39 -22.26
N SER A 175 -0.45 37.70 -23.39
CA SER A 175 -1.63 37.69 -24.27
C SER A 175 -2.36 36.34 -24.28
N ARG A 176 -1.67 35.27 -23.87
CA ARG A 176 -2.24 33.91 -23.85
C ARG A 176 -1.67 33.06 -22.72
N TYR A 177 -2.47 32.07 -22.32
CA TYR A 177 -2.06 31.09 -21.32
C TYR A 177 -2.37 29.66 -21.78
N VAL A 178 -1.68 28.68 -21.19
CA VAL A 178 -1.94 27.25 -21.36
C VAL A 178 -2.07 26.62 -19.98
N VAL A 179 -3.15 25.87 -19.78
CA VAL A 179 -3.32 25.02 -18.58
C VAL A 179 -2.70 23.65 -18.84
N ILE A 180 -1.79 23.25 -17.98
CA ILE A 180 -1.11 21.96 -17.99
C ILE A 180 -1.74 21.08 -16.91
N THR A 181 -2.15 19.87 -17.26
CA THR A 181 -2.58 18.88 -16.27
C THR A 181 -1.36 18.13 -15.73
N ILE A 182 -1.25 18.04 -14.41
CA ILE A 182 -0.16 17.34 -13.71
C ILE A 182 -0.75 16.13 -12.99
N PHE A 183 -0.16 14.96 -13.22
CA PHE A 183 -0.47 13.75 -12.49
C PHE A 183 0.67 13.45 -11.52
N TYR A 184 0.33 13.18 -10.27
CA TYR A 184 1.27 12.88 -9.20
C TYR A 184 1.28 11.39 -8.85
N SER A 185 2.37 10.94 -8.21
CA SER A 185 2.57 9.54 -7.81
C SER A 185 1.56 9.03 -6.79
N ASP A 186 0.86 9.93 -6.09
CA ASP A 186 -0.23 9.60 -5.17
C ASP A 186 -1.60 9.47 -5.87
N GLY A 187 -1.63 9.58 -7.21
CA GLY A 187 -2.85 9.54 -8.01
C GLY A 187 -3.61 10.87 -8.04
N SER A 188 -3.12 11.90 -7.34
CA SER A 188 -3.73 13.22 -7.41
C SER A 188 -3.49 13.86 -8.78
N LYS A 189 -4.50 14.58 -9.23
CA LYS A 189 -4.47 15.40 -10.44
C LYS A 189 -4.49 16.86 -10.03
N LYS A 190 -3.53 17.64 -10.53
CA LYS A 190 -3.42 19.09 -10.33
C LYS A 190 -3.29 19.78 -11.67
N TYR A 191 -3.29 21.11 -11.65
CA TYR A 191 -3.21 21.94 -12.83
C TYR A 191 -2.16 23.03 -12.65
N SER A 192 -1.46 23.42 -13.70
CA SER A 192 -0.48 24.51 -13.68
C SER A 192 -0.65 25.38 -14.91
N VAL A 193 -0.10 26.59 -14.89
CA VAL A 193 -0.30 27.58 -15.95
C VAL A 193 1.05 27.98 -16.53
N SER A 194 1.11 28.07 -17.86
CA SER A 194 2.18 28.81 -18.54
C SER A 194 1.60 30.03 -19.24
N LEU A 195 2.23 31.19 -19.05
CA LEU A 195 1.87 32.46 -19.67
C LEU A 195 2.82 32.76 -20.83
N TYR A 196 2.32 33.39 -21.89
CA TYR A 196 3.11 33.76 -23.04
C TYR A 196 2.76 35.17 -23.51
N ALA A 197 3.78 35.92 -23.91
CA ALA A 197 3.61 37.13 -24.69
C ALA A 197 3.25 36.78 -26.15
N GLU A 198 2.82 37.79 -26.90
CA GLU A 198 2.74 37.68 -28.37
C GLU A 198 4.12 37.52 -29.01
#